data_AF-A0A0R3SHK8-F1
#
_entry.id   AF-A0A0R3SHK8-F1
#
_cell.length_a   1.000
_cell.length_b   1.000
_cell.length_c   1.000
_cell.angle_alpha   90.00
_cell.angle_beta   90.00
_cell.angle_gamma   90.00
#
_symmetry.space_group_name_H-M   'P 1'
#
loop_
_entity.id
_entity.type
_entity.pdbx_description
1 polymer ?
#
loop_
_entity_poly.entity_id
_entity_poly.type
_entity_poly.pdbx_seq_one_letter_code
_entity_poly.pdbx_strand_id
1 'polypeptide(L)'
;GSYQFSDGLVFSEDNWQYCDGYDRRFESEIKHGLNAPGEEKLTDGPTMQIPPKFYNVGDGFYDPENRIVFDYQMRFLRNANVAEHEWTTKYGRKGWDEFTNGQPIPCNPELSDPRLNDKEWIK
;
A
#
# COMPACT_ATOMS: atom_id res chain seq x y z
N GLY A 1 -7.75 23.73 -17.01
CA GLY A 1 -8.63 22.62 -17.45
C GLY A 1 -8.78 21.67 -16.28
N SER A 2 -9.87 20.91 -16.20
CA SER A 2 -10.03 19.89 -15.15
C SER A 2 -9.34 18.59 -15.57
N TYR A 3 -8.65 17.95 -14.62
CA TYR A 3 -8.09 16.62 -14.80
C TYR A 3 -8.80 15.65 -13.87
N GLN A 4 -9.17 14.48 -14.39
CA GLN A 4 -9.83 13.43 -13.62
C GLN A 4 -9.07 12.11 -13.82
N PHE A 5 -8.73 11.46 -12.72
CA PHE A 5 -8.09 10.15 -12.69
C PHE A 5 -9.11 9.05 -13.06
N SER A 6 -8.61 7.85 -13.37
CA SER A 6 -9.46 6.72 -13.81
C SER A 6 -10.41 6.19 -12.74
N ASP A 7 -10.13 6.45 -11.47
CA ASP A 7 -10.96 6.15 -10.30
C ASP A 7 -12.03 7.23 -10.03
N GLY A 8 -12.05 8.29 -10.85
CA GLY A 8 -12.97 9.41 -10.73
C GLY A 8 -12.50 10.52 -9.79
N LEU A 9 -11.31 10.43 -9.19
CA LEU A 9 -10.71 11.52 -8.42
C LEU A 9 -10.48 12.72 -9.33
N VAL A 10 -10.92 13.91 -8.91
CA VAL A 10 -10.72 15.15 -9.66
C VAL A 10 -9.55 15.91 -9.07
N PHE A 11 -8.53 16.17 -9.87
CA PHE A 11 -7.37 16.96 -9.44
C PHE A 11 -7.77 18.39 -9.12
N SER A 12 -7.22 18.93 -8.04
CA SER A 12 -7.37 20.33 -7.63
C SER A 12 -5.99 20.92 -7.32
N GLU A 13 -5.66 22.07 -7.91
CA GLU A 13 -4.45 22.82 -7.57
C GLU A 13 -4.57 23.46 -6.17
N ASP A 14 -5.77 23.95 -5.85
CA ASP A 14 -6.10 24.54 -4.55
C ASP A 14 -6.60 23.46 -3.58
N ASN A 15 -6.07 23.43 -2.35
CA ASN A 15 -6.50 22.52 -1.28
C ASN A 15 -6.48 21.03 -1.64
N TRP A 16 -5.46 20.56 -2.35
CA TRP A 16 -5.23 19.13 -2.58
C TRP A 16 -4.94 18.41 -1.26
N GLN A 17 -5.81 17.49 -0.86
CA GLN A 17 -5.66 16.72 0.39
C GLN A 17 -5.37 15.23 0.17
N TYR A 18 -5.39 14.76 -1.08
CA TYR A 18 -5.17 13.35 -1.38
C TYR A 18 -3.67 13.02 -1.51
N CYS A 19 -3.17 12.02 -0.78
CA CYS A 19 -1.75 11.69 -0.74
C CYS A 19 -0.83 12.89 -0.39
N ASP A 20 -1.28 13.78 0.51
CA ASP A 20 -0.49 14.92 1.00
C ASP A 20 0.59 14.51 2.03
N GLY A 21 0.65 13.22 2.37
CA GLY A 21 1.56 12.64 3.37
C GLY A 21 1.01 12.65 4.80
N TYR A 22 -0.09 13.36 5.05
CA TYR A 22 -0.74 13.44 6.36
C TYR A 22 -2.02 12.63 6.45
N ASP A 23 -2.75 12.45 5.35
CA ASP A 23 -3.89 11.56 5.25
C ASP A 23 -3.52 10.27 4.54
N ARG A 24 -3.64 9.14 5.25
CA ARG A 24 -3.35 7.80 4.71
C ARG A 24 -4.55 7.16 4.00
N ARG A 25 -5.73 7.78 4.06
CA ARG A 25 -6.96 7.22 3.51
C ARG A 25 -6.85 7.13 1.99
N PHE A 26 -7.28 6.00 1.46
CA PHE A 26 -7.51 5.88 0.03
C PHE A 26 -8.70 6.72 -0.41
N GLU A 27 -8.78 6.99 -1.70
CA GLU A 27 -9.83 7.82 -2.27
C GLU A 27 -11.21 7.25 -1.98
N SER A 28 -11.35 5.93 -2.14
CA SER A 28 -12.56 5.22 -1.78
C SER A 28 -12.90 5.30 -0.29
N GLU A 29 -11.91 5.37 0.60
CA GLU A 29 -12.12 5.52 2.04
C GLU A 29 -12.50 6.96 2.42
N ILE A 30 -12.02 7.95 1.67
CA ILE A 30 -12.46 9.35 1.80
C ILE A 30 -13.93 9.46 1.37
N LYS A 31 -14.32 8.82 0.26
CA LYS A 31 -15.70 8.85 -0.26
C LYS A 31 -16.70 8.02 0.55
N HIS A 32 -16.29 6.84 1.01
CA HIS A 32 -17.21 5.83 1.56
C HIS A 32 -16.98 5.51 3.04
N GLY A 33 -15.95 6.09 3.66
CA GLY A 33 -15.54 5.80 5.03
C GLY A 33 -14.57 4.63 5.13
N LEU A 34 -14.05 4.43 6.34
CA LEU A 34 -13.11 3.36 6.67
C LEU A 34 -13.82 2.02 6.80
N ASN A 35 -13.11 0.94 6.45
CA ASN A 35 -13.52 -0.41 6.77
C ASN A 35 -13.43 -0.69 8.29
N ALA A 36 -14.07 -1.77 8.72
CA ALA A 36 -13.96 -2.24 10.10
C ALA A 36 -12.49 -2.59 10.47
N PRO A 37 -12.11 -2.53 11.76
CA PRO A 37 -10.78 -2.93 12.20
C PRO A 37 -10.43 -4.34 11.75
N GLY A 38 -9.23 -4.53 11.18
CA GLY A 38 -8.77 -5.78 10.59
C GLY A 38 -9.17 -6.00 9.12
N GLU A 39 -10.02 -5.15 8.56
CA GLU A 39 -10.39 -5.13 7.14
C GLU A 39 -9.80 -3.88 6.45
N GLU A 40 -8.70 -3.33 6.97
CA GLU A 40 -8.07 -2.15 6.39
C GLU A 40 -7.59 -2.46 4.97
N LYS A 41 -7.82 -1.50 4.06
CA LYS A 41 -7.35 -1.66 2.68
C LYS A 41 -5.82 -1.55 2.65
N LEU A 42 -5.20 -2.42 1.87
CA LEU A 42 -3.78 -2.31 1.51
C LEU A 42 -3.59 -1.57 0.17
N THR A 43 -4.64 -1.56 -0.66
CA THR A 43 -4.66 -0.96 -1.98
C THR A 43 -6.04 -0.38 -2.23
N ASP A 44 -6.13 0.71 -2.99
CA ASP A 44 -7.43 1.25 -3.42
C ASP A 44 -8.02 0.40 -4.55
N GLY A 45 -8.72 -0.68 -4.19
CA GLY A 45 -9.31 -1.63 -5.14
C GLY A 45 -9.21 -3.09 -4.68
N PRO A 46 -9.47 -4.05 -5.59
CA PRO A 46 -9.31 -5.46 -5.27
C PRO A 46 -7.85 -5.75 -4.94
N THR A 47 -7.62 -6.16 -3.70
CA THR A 47 -6.29 -6.62 -3.27
C THR A 47 -5.92 -7.84 -4.09
N MET A 48 -4.97 -7.68 -5.01
CA MET A 48 -4.48 -8.77 -5.81
C MET A 48 -3.78 -9.79 -4.91
N GLN A 49 -4.21 -11.05 -5.02
CA GLN A 49 -3.61 -12.15 -4.25
C GLN A 49 -2.26 -12.50 -4.84
N ILE A 50 -1.23 -12.47 -4.00
CA ILE A 50 0.13 -12.80 -4.38
C ILE A 50 0.32 -14.31 -4.15
N PRO A 51 0.79 -15.07 -5.16
CA PRO A 51 1.06 -16.49 -4.99
C PRO A 51 2.03 -16.76 -3.82
N PRO A 52 1.87 -17.86 -3.06
CA PRO A 52 2.82 -18.22 -2.01
C PRO A 52 4.24 -18.34 -2.56
N LYS A 53 5.24 -17.85 -1.81
CA LYS A 53 6.65 -17.76 -2.20
C LYS A 53 7.00 -16.67 -3.23
N PHE A 54 6.03 -15.90 -3.72
CA PHE A 54 6.27 -14.77 -4.62
C PHE A 54 6.16 -13.43 -3.90
N TYR A 55 6.88 -12.44 -4.44
CA TYR A 55 6.75 -11.02 -4.07
C TYR A 55 6.02 -10.26 -5.17
N ASN A 56 5.29 -9.20 -4.81
CA ASN A 56 4.77 -8.26 -5.78
C ASN A 56 5.79 -7.14 -6.03
N VAL A 57 6.13 -6.91 -7.31
CA VAL A 57 7.07 -5.86 -7.76
C VAL A 57 6.39 -4.67 -8.45
N GLY A 58 5.05 -4.65 -8.49
CA GLY A 58 4.26 -3.56 -9.06
C GLY A 58 3.92 -3.75 -10.55
N ASP A 59 4.72 -4.53 -11.28
CA ASP A 59 4.46 -4.94 -12.66
C ASP A 59 4.40 -6.47 -12.84
N GLY A 60 4.40 -7.22 -11.74
CA GLY A 60 4.43 -8.67 -11.77
C GLY A 60 4.67 -9.35 -10.42
N PHE A 61 4.83 -10.66 -10.48
CA PHE A 61 5.20 -11.52 -9.38
C PHE A 61 6.67 -11.95 -9.51
N TYR A 62 7.46 -11.68 -8.49
CA TYR A 62 8.86 -12.05 -8.41
C TYR A 62 9.06 -13.36 -7.66
N ASP A 63 9.74 -14.31 -8.31
CA ASP A 63 10.23 -15.55 -7.72
C ASP A 63 11.68 -15.36 -7.24
N PRO A 64 11.93 -15.35 -5.91
CA PRO A 64 13.26 -15.16 -5.35
C PRO A 64 14.19 -16.36 -5.57
N GLU A 65 13.66 -17.57 -5.78
CA GLU A 65 14.43 -18.81 -5.95
C GLU A 65 15.05 -18.85 -7.34
N ASN A 66 14.24 -18.60 -8.37
CA ASN A 66 14.68 -18.61 -9.75
C ASN A 66 15.16 -17.23 -10.26
N ARG A 67 14.92 -16.17 -9.47
CA ARG A 67 15.19 -14.76 -9.84
C ARG A 67 14.47 -14.32 -11.12
N ILE A 68 13.22 -14.73 -11.25
CA ILE A 68 12.37 -14.43 -12.43
C ILE A 68 11.20 -13.58 -11.99
N VAL A 69 10.87 -12.56 -12.79
CA VAL A 69 9.61 -11.83 -12.69
C VAL A 69 8.65 -12.40 -13.71
N PHE A 70 7.46 -12.74 -13.26
CA PHE A 70 6.31 -13.13 -14.06
C PHE A 70 5.32 -11.97 -14.10
N ASP A 71 4.54 -11.85 -15.16
CA ASP A 71 3.39 -10.94 -15.14
C ASP A 71 2.26 -11.48 -14.23
N TYR A 72 1.17 -10.73 -14.12
CA TYR A 72 0.00 -11.13 -13.32
C TYR A 72 -0.75 -12.36 -13.86
N GLN A 73 -0.38 -12.85 -15.05
CA GLN A 73 -0.91 -14.05 -15.68
C GLN A 73 0.08 -15.23 -15.59
N MET A 74 1.13 -15.11 -14.76
CA MET A 74 2.19 -16.09 -14.56
C MET A 74 2.99 -16.41 -15.84
N ARG A 75 3.07 -15.46 -16.77
CA ARG A 75 3.92 -15.56 -17.97
C ARG A 75 5.26 -14.90 -17.68
N PHE A 76 6.34 -15.47 -18.23
CA PHE A 76 7.68 -14.90 -18.08
C PHE A 76 7.72 -13.44 -18.57
N LEU A 77 8.25 -12.55 -17.71
CA LEU A 77 8.40 -11.13 -18.01
C LEU A 77 9.88 -10.77 -18.17
N ARG A 78 10.71 -11.05 -17.14
CA ARG A 78 12.16 -10.76 -17.15
C ARG A 78 12.91 -11.58 -16.10
N ASN A 79 14.24 -11.64 -16.23
CA ASN A 79 15.12 -12.02 -15.12
C ASN A 79 15.44 -10.79 -14.27
N ALA A 80 15.38 -10.94 -12.94
CA ALA A 80 15.71 -9.86 -12.02
C ALA A 80 17.23 -9.72 -11.88
N ASN A 81 17.71 -8.47 -11.84
CA ASN A 81 19.11 -8.20 -11.51
C ASN A 81 19.35 -8.25 -9.99
N VAL A 82 20.61 -8.13 -9.56
CA VAL A 82 20.99 -8.20 -8.13
C VAL A 82 20.31 -7.10 -7.31
N ALA A 83 20.25 -5.87 -7.82
CA ALA A 83 19.64 -4.74 -7.13
C ALA A 83 18.12 -4.93 -6.95
N GLU A 84 17.43 -5.41 -7.98
CA GLU A 84 16.00 -5.71 -7.95
C GLU A 84 15.71 -6.87 -7.00
N HIS A 85 16.54 -7.92 -7.00
CA HIS A 85 16.45 -9.02 -6.04
C HIS A 85 16.53 -8.50 -4.60
N GLU A 86 17.59 -7.75 -4.27
CA GLU A 86 17.80 -7.24 -2.91
C GLU A 86 16.67 -6.30 -2.47
N TRP A 87 16.25 -5.38 -3.34
CA TRP A 87 15.17 -4.45 -3.03
C TRP A 87 13.84 -5.19 -2.82
N THR A 88 13.52 -6.13 -3.70
CA THR A 88 12.25 -6.88 -3.64
C THR A 88 12.18 -7.80 -2.43
N THR A 89 13.25 -8.53 -2.13
CA THR A 89 13.29 -9.39 -0.94
C THR A 89 13.21 -8.59 0.36
N LYS A 90 13.71 -7.35 0.37
CA LYS A 90 13.71 -6.49 1.55
C LYS A 90 12.41 -5.71 1.78
N TYR A 91 11.81 -5.17 0.71
CA TYR A 91 10.68 -4.23 0.83
C TYR A 91 9.41 -4.69 0.10
N GLY A 92 9.51 -5.70 -0.77
CA GLY A 92 8.40 -6.19 -1.55
C GLY A 92 7.31 -6.79 -0.67
N ARG A 93 6.05 -6.58 -1.05
CA ARG A 93 4.92 -7.27 -0.44
C ARG A 93 5.00 -8.75 -0.84
N LYS A 94 4.91 -9.65 0.13
CA LYS A 94 5.02 -11.10 -0.05
C LYS A 94 3.66 -11.78 0.03
N GLY A 95 3.52 -12.91 -0.66
CA GLY A 95 2.33 -13.77 -0.60
C GLY A 95 2.25 -14.69 0.62
N TRP A 96 3.02 -14.43 1.66
CA TRP A 96 2.99 -15.20 2.91
C TRP A 96 3.28 -14.31 4.12
N ASP A 97 2.78 -14.73 5.27
CA ASP A 97 3.09 -14.10 6.55
C ASP A 97 4.33 -14.74 7.16
N GLU A 98 5.14 -13.92 7.84
CA GLU A 98 6.20 -14.43 8.72
C GLU A 98 5.90 -13.98 10.13
N PHE A 99 6.09 -14.91 11.07
CA PHE A 99 6.06 -14.55 12.48
C PHE A 99 7.24 -13.64 12.76
N THR A 100 6.99 -12.37 13.05
CA THR A 100 8.06 -11.36 13.18
C THR A 100 8.87 -11.49 14.47
N ASN A 101 8.54 -12.45 15.35
CA ASN A 101 9.10 -12.59 16.72
C ASN A 101 9.12 -11.29 17.53
N GLY A 102 8.43 -10.24 17.07
CA GLY A 102 8.44 -8.92 17.65
C GLY A 102 7.60 -8.92 18.90
N GLN A 103 8.20 -8.52 20.03
CA GLN A 103 7.40 -8.02 21.15
C GLN A 103 6.55 -6.87 20.63
N PRO A 104 5.25 -6.79 20.96
CA PRO A 104 4.44 -5.66 20.57
C PRO A 104 5.15 -4.38 21.05
N ILE A 105 5.37 -3.44 20.14
CA ILE A 105 5.82 -2.11 20.53
C ILE A 105 4.74 -1.62 21.49
N PRO A 106 5.06 -1.32 22.76
CA PRO A 106 4.06 -0.82 23.68
C PRO A 106 3.48 0.43 23.03
N CYS A 107 2.16 0.40 22.81
CA CYS A 107 1.43 1.52 22.27
C CYS A 107 1.69 2.71 23.18
N ASN A 108 2.55 3.64 22.74
CA ASN A 108 2.71 4.93 23.39
C ASN A 108 1.67 5.86 22.74
N PRO A 109 0.56 6.17 23.42
CA PRO A 109 -0.58 6.86 22.84
C PRO A 109 -0.34 8.38 22.72
N GLU A 110 0.91 8.86 22.72
CA GLU A 110 1.19 10.19 22.21
C GLU A 110 0.86 10.19 20.72
N LEU A 111 -0.41 10.46 20.43
CA LEU A 111 -0.97 10.57 19.09
C LEU A 111 -0.08 11.56 18.33
N SER A 112 0.73 11.04 17.41
CA SER A 112 1.69 11.80 16.63
C SER A 112 1.02 12.81 15.69
N ASP A 113 -0.31 12.82 15.61
CA ASP A 113 -1.08 13.74 14.80
C ASP A 113 -1.57 14.94 15.65
N PRO A 114 -0.93 16.11 15.51
CA PRO A 114 -1.35 17.32 16.22
C PRO A 114 -2.78 17.79 15.87
N ARG A 115 -3.38 17.32 14.77
CA ARG A 115 -4.77 17.66 14.38
C ARG A 115 -5.82 16.99 15.26
N LEU A 116 -5.50 15.84 15.86
CA LEU A 116 -6.40 15.16 16.81
C LEU A 116 -6.48 15.89 18.17
N ASN A 117 -5.57 16.83 18.43
CA ASN A 117 -5.61 17.70 19.60
C ASN A 117 -6.32 19.04 19.33
N ASP A 118 -6.74 19.29 18.08
CA ASP A 118 -7.45 20.51 17.71
C ASP A 118 -8.97 20.32 17.82
N LYS A 119 -9.58 21.01 18.79
CA LYS A 119 -11.01 20.87 19.12
C LYS A 119 -11.94 21.43 18.04
N GLU A 120 -11.42 22.18 17.08
CA GLU A 120 -12.19 22.70 15.95
C GLU A 120 -12.39 21.65 14.85
N TRP A 121 -11.55 20.61 14.77
CA TRP A 121 -11.64 19.55 13.76
C TRP A 121 -12.62 18.41 14.12
N ILE A 122 -13.02 18.29 15.39
CA ILE A 122 -13.93 17.24 15.90
C ILE A 122 -15.39 17.77 15.95
N LYS A 123 -15.82 18.53 14.95
CA LYS A 123 -17.21 19.01 14.82
C LYS A 123 -17.91 18.41 13.62
#